data_AF-A0A970FU63-F1
#
_entry.id   AF-A0A970FU63-F1
#
_cell.length_a   1.000
_cell.length_b   1.000
_cell.length_c   1.000
_cell.angle_alpha   90.00
_cell.angle_beta   90.00
_cell.angle_gamma   90.00
#
_symmetry.space_group_name_H-M   'P 1'
#
loop_
_entity.id
_entity.type
_entity.pdbx_description
1 polymer ?
#
loop_
_entity_poly.entity_id
_entity_poly.type
_entity_poly.pdbx_seq_one_letter_code
_entity_poly.pdbx_strand_id
1 'polypeptide(L)'
;MTLHTSAPDRRTLVKAISEHLGQEAIYCGPPTFAYNIGAVTVDREGLIHLPDDMDASALQTFLVSRGWLEPEINEMTISVPVSDLTVKTMHNLILMLYSKQYLLG
;
A
#
# COMPACT_ATOMS: atom_id res chain seq x y z
N MET A 1 0.75 -10.42 -5.45
CA MET A 1 -0.02 -9.21 -5.09
C MET A 1 0.05 -8.19 -6.23
N THR A 2 -1.01 -7.39 -6.46
CA THR A 2 -1.02 -6.31 -7.45
C THR A 2 -1.35 -4.97 -6.79
N LEU A 3 -0.58 -3.92 -7.12
CA LEU A 3 -0.81 -2.55 -6.64
C LEU A 3 -1.30 -1.65 -7.78
N HIS A 4 -2.39 -0.94 -7.50
CA HIS A 4 -2.89 0.12 -8.37
C HIS A 4 -2.24 1.44 -8.00
N THR A 5 -1.65 2.13 -8.99
CA THR A 5 -0.94 3.39 -8.75
C THR A 5 -1.62 4.55 -9.47
N SER A 6 -1.54 5.74 -8.90
CA SER A 6 -1.94 7.00 -9.50
C SER A 6 -0.75 7.81 -10.06
N ALA A 7 0.36 7.13 -10.36
CA ALA A 7 1.53 7.79 -10.95
C ALA A 7 1.17 8.45 -12.29
N PRO A 8 1.77 9.60 -12.63
CA PRO A 8 1.37 10.40 -13.79
C PRO A 8 1.58 9.67 -15.13
N ASP A 9 2.62 8.85 -15.22
CA ASP A 9 2.91 8.02 -16.39
C ASP A 9 3.77 6.80 -16.02
N ARG A 10 3.65 5.74 -16.83
CA ARG A 10 4.37 4.46 -16.62
C ARG A 10 5.89 4.63 -16.61
N ARG A 11 6.45 5.53 -17.42
CA ARG A 11 7.91 5.70 -17.51
C ARG A 11 8.45 6.33 -16.23
N THR A 12 7.76 7.33 -15.69
CA THR A 12 8.07 7.94 -14.40
C THR A 12 7.97 6.92 -13.27
N LEU A 13 6.94 6.08 -13.29
CA LEU A 13 6.78 4.98 -12.32
C LEU A 13 7.96 4.00 -12.37
N VAL A 14 8.26 3.46 -13.55
CA VAL A 14 9.34 2.48 -13.75
C VAL A 14 10.70 3.04 -13.32
N LYS A 15 11.00 4.29 -13.70
CA LYS A 15 12.24 4.95 -13.31
C LYS A 15 12.34 5.12 -11.79
N ALA A 16 11.28 5.59 -11.15
CA ALA A 16 11.26 5.81 -9.70
C ALA A 16 11.40 4.50 -8.91
N ILE A 17 10.75 3.41 -9.35
CA ILE A 17 10.88 2.10 -8.71
C ILE A 17 12.30 1.54 -8.91
N SER A 18 12.85 1.67 -10.12
CA SER A 18 14.22 1.25 -10.42
C SER A 18 15.26 1.96 -9.54
N GLU A 19 15.12 3.28 -9.37
CA GLU A 19 15.97 4.08 -8.48
C GLU A 19 15.79 3.69 -7.01
N HIS A 20 14.55 3.47 -6.56
CA HIS A 20 14.26 3.10 -5.18
C HIS A 20 14.79 1.72 -4.79
N LEU A 21 14.66 0.73 -5.68
CA LEU A 21 15.14 -0.63 -5.46
C LEU A 21 16.63 -0.81 -5.80
N GLY A 22 17.25 0.18 -6.48
CA GLY A 22 18.62 0.07 -6.97
C GLY A 22 18.81 -1.01 -8.04
N GLN A 23 17.74 -1.36 -8.75
CA GLN A 23 17.70 -2.42 -9.75
C GLN A 23 17.35 -1.85 -11.12
N GLU A 24 18.01 -2.33 -12.17
CA GLU A 24 17.75 -1.87 -13.53
C GLU A 24 16.36 -2.32 -14.01
N ALA A 25 15.67 -1.43 -14.73
CA ALA A 25 14.41 -1.74 -15.39
C ALA A 25 14.64 -2.36 -16.77
N ILE A 26 14.25 -3.62 -16.94
CA ILE A 26 14.39 -4.38 -18.19
C ILE A 26 13.06 -4.43 -18.93
N TYR A 27 13.02 -3.90 -20.14
CA TYR A 27 11.82 -3.95 -20.99
C TYR A 27 11.66 -5.32 -21.64
N CYS A 28 10.52 -5.98 -21.43
CA CYS A 28 10.29 -7.35 -21.88
C CYS A 28 9.85 -7.45 -23.35
N GLY A 29 9.42 -6.35 -23.98
CA GLY A 29 8.91 -6.37 -25.35
C GLY A 29 7.58 -7.14 -25.50
N PRO A 30 7.15 -7.46 -26.74
CA PRO A 30 5.90 -8.18 -27.00
C PRO A 30 5.91 -9.62 -26.43
N PRO A 31 4.75 -10.19 -26.04
CA PRO A 31 3.42 -9.60 -26.09
C PRO A 31 3.04 -8.76 -24.86
N THR A 32 3.85 -8.78 -23.79
CA THR A 32 3.49 -8.17 -22.50
C THR A 32 3.77 -6.68 -22.43
N PHE A 33 4.82 -6.21 -23.09
CA PHE A 33 5.31 -4.82 -23.04
C PHE A 33 5.56 -4.32 -21.61
N ALA A 34 5.85 -5.26 -20.70
CA ALA A 34 6.10 -4.99 -19.28
C ALA A 34 7.57 -4.58 -19.04
N TYR A 35 7.83 -4.06 -17.83
CA TYR A 35 9.17 -3.83 -17.30
C TYR A 35 9.40 -4.72 -16.07
N ASN A 36 10.52 -5.43 -16.06
CA ASN A 36 10.99 -6.14 -14.88
C ASN A 36 12.02 -5.30 -14.14
N ILE A 37 11.84 -5.15 -12.84
CA ILE A 37 12.72 -4.42 -11.92
C ILE A 37 13.03 -5.38 -10.77
N GLY A 38 14.06 -6.20 -10.94
CA GLY A 38 14.30 -7.38 -10.10
C GLY A 38 13.09 -8.31 -10.07
N ALA A 39 12.49 -8.48 -8.90
CA ALA A 39 11.30 -9.33 -8.70
C ALA A 39 9.97 -8.61 -9.00
N VAL A 40 9.99 -7.28 -9.15
CA VAL A 40 8.80 -6.45 -9.40
C VAL A 40 8.56 -6.34 -10.90
N THR A 41 7.31 -6.48 -11.33
CA THR A 41 6.91 -6.28 -12.73
C THR A 41 5.94 -5.11 -12.85
N VAL A 42 6.22 -4.16 -13.73
CA VAL A 42 5.29 -3.08 -14.08
C VAL A 42 4.70 -3.37 -15.47
N ASP A 43 3.39 -3.56 -15.55
CA ASP A 43 2.73 -3.91 -16.81
C ASP A 43 2.49 -2.70 -17.72
N ARG A 44 1.81 -2.94 -18.86
CA ARG A 44 1.58 -1.91 -19.86
C ARG A 44 0.70 -0.77 -19.33
N GLU A 45 -0.22 -1.08 -18.43
CA GLU A 45 -1.19 -0.19 -17.83
C GLU A 45 -0.63 0.56 -16.61
N GLY A 46 0.55 0.15 -16.13
CA GLY A 46 1.21 0.76 -14.98
C GLY A 46 0.81 0.14 -13.64
N LEU A 47 0.24 -1.06 -13.65
CA LEU A 47 0.03 -1.87 -12.45
C LEU A 47 1.35 -2.51 -12.05
N ILE A 48 1.57 -2.59 -10.74
CA ILE A 48 2.76 -3.23 -10.17
C ILE A 48 2.37 -4.62 -9.70
N HIS A 49 3.03 -5.63 -10.23
CA HIS A 49 2.89 -7.03 -9.83
C HIS A 49 4.10 -7.43 -8.99
N LEU A 50 3.84 -7.95 -7.79
CA LEU A 50 4.84 -8.47 -6.87
C LEU A 50 4.56 -9.94 -6.53
N PRO A 51 5.60 -10.75 -6.31
CA PRO A 51 5.46 -12.09 -5.73
C PRO A 51 4.79 -12.03 -4.36
N ASP A 52 3.99 -13.05 -4.02
CA ASP A 52 3.26 -13.08 -2.74
C ASP A 52 4.18 -13.30 -1.53
N ASP A 53 5.39 -13.83 -1.74
CA ASP A 53 6.43 -14.05 -0.73
C ASP A 53 7.37 -12.84 -0.55
N MET A 54 7.21 -11.78 -1.35
CA MET A 54 8.02 -10.58 -1.26
C MET A 54 7.45 -9.58 -0.25
N ASP A 55 8.31 -9.06 0.63
CA ASP A 55 7.93 -7.92 1.49
C ASP A 55 7.77 -6.65 0.65
N ALA A 56 6.53 -6.19 0.51
CA ALA A 56 6.18 -5.00 -0.25
C ALA A 56 6.18 -3.71 0.59
N SER A 57 6.40 -3.79 1.91
CA SER A 57 6.18 -2.68 2.85
C SER A 57 7.01 -1.44 2.51
N ALA A 58 8.29 -1.63 2.15
CA ALA A 58 9.18 -0.54 1.76
C ALA A 58 8.71 0.16 0.47
N LEU A 59 8.32 -0.63 -0.54
CA LEU A 59 7.85 -0.10 -1.82
C LEU A 59 6.50 0.63 -1.66
N GLN A 60 5.56 0.06 -0.90
CA GLN A 60 4.29 0.73 -0.61
C GLN A 60 4.51 2.06 0.11
N THR A 61 5.35 2.07 1.15
CA THR A 61 5.69 3.31 1.88
C THR A 61 6.29 4.36 0.94
N PHE A 62 7.18 3.96 0.04
CA PHE A 62 7.74 4.85 -0.98
C PHE A 62 6.66 5.41 -1.92
N LEU A 63 5.75 4.58 -2.42
CA LEU A 63 4.67 5.02 -3.31
C LEU A 63 3.68 5.95 -2.62
N VAL A 64 3.32 5.66 -1.35
CA VAL A 64 2.50 6.54 -0.51
C VAL A 64 3.19 7.88 -0.28
N SER A 65 4.50 7.88 0.01
CA SER A 65 5.27 9.13 0.21
C SER A 65 5.29 10.04 -1.03
N ARG A 66 5.14 9.46 -2.24
CA ARG A 66 5.00 10.20 -3.50
C ARG A 66 3.55 10.58 -3.84
N GLY A 67 2.57 10.11 -3.07
CA GLY A 67 1.15 10.28 -3.35
C GLY A 67 0.66 9.43 -4.53
N TRP A 68 1.34 8.33 -4.84
CA TRP A 68 0.99 7.44 -5.96
C TRP A 68 0.22 6.20 -5.53
N LEU A 69 0.12 5.96 -4.23
CA LEU A 69 -0.65 4.87 -3.64
C LEU A 69 -1.39 5.45 -2.44
N GLU A 70 -2.66 5.10 -2.27
CA GLU A 70 -3.37 5.42 -1.04
C GLU A 70 -2.86 4.51 0.09
N PRO A 71 -2.60 5.05 1.28
CA PRO A 71 -2.19 4.22 2.40
C PRO A 71 -3.32 3.25 2.77
N GLU A 72 -3.00 1.97 2.95
CA GLU A 72 -3.93 1.05 3.58
C GLU A 72 -4.16 1.47 5.03
N ILE A 73 -5.39 1.84 5.37
CA ILE A 73 -5.79 2.18 6.73
C ILE A 73 -6.10 0.88 7.47
N ASN A 74 -5.07 0.19 7.94
CA ASN A 74 -5.21 -1.04 8.73
C ASN A 74 -5.24 -0.78 10.25
N GLU A 75 -5.01 0.47 10.68
CA GLU A 75 -5.02 0.85 12.08
C GLU A 75 -5.89 2.09 12.31
N MET A 76 -6.75 2.01 13.33
CA MET A 76 -7.56 3.13 13.79
C MET A 76 -7.09 3.54 15.19
N THR A 77 -6.39 4.67 15.29
CA THR A 77 -5.96 5.22 16.58
C THR A 77 -7.05 6.12 17.17
N ILE A 78 -7.52 5.80 18.37
CA ILE A 78 -8.46 6.62 19.14
C ILE A 78 -7.72 7.22 20.33
N SER A 79 -7.65 8.55 20.40
CA SER A 79 -7.06 9.27 21.54
C SER A 79 -8.14 9.77 22.48
N VAL A 80 -8.02 9.44 23.77
CA VAL A 80 -8.93 9.93 24.83
C VAL A 80 -8.12 10.41 26.04
N PRO A 81 -8.61 11.41 26.79
CA PRO A 81 -7.98 11.82 28.04
C PRO A 81 -7.93 10.67 29.05
N VAL A 82 -6.80 10.52 29.74
CA VAL A 82 -6.62 9.46 30.74
C VAL A 82 -7.64 9.55 31.88
N SER A 83 -8.07 10.77 32.24
CA SER A 83 -9.11 11.02 33.24
C SER A 83 -10.44 10.36 32.92
N ASP A 84 -10.74 10.17 31.63
CA ASP A 84 -12.02 9.65 31.15
C ASP A 84 -11.96 8.13 30.92
N LEU A 85 -10.76 7.54 31.02
CA LEU A 85 -10.48 6.13 30.77
C LEU A 85 -10.77 5.24 31.99
N THR A 86 -12.03 5.24 32.42
CA THR A 86 -12.50 4.29 33.45
C THR A 86 -12.74 2.91 32.86
N VAL A 87 -12.77 1.87 33.71
CA VAL A 87 -13.13 0.49 33.30
C VAL A 87 -14.51 0.46 32.61
N LYS A 88 -15.46 1.27 33.09
CA LYS A 88 -16.80 1.39 32.50
C LYS A 88 -16.74 2.00 31.09
N THR A 89 -15.95 3.05 30.90
CA THR A 89 -15.77 3.69 29.59
C THR A 89 -15.15 2.71 28.59
N MET A 90 -14.13 1.96 29.00
CA MET A 90 -13.50 0.92 28.19
C MET A 90 -14.49 -0.20 27.81
N HIS A 91 -15.27 -0.68 28.77
CA HIS A 91 -16.29 -1.69 28.52
C HIS A 91 -17.35 -1.22 27.53
N ASN A 92 -17.85 0.01 27.70
CA ASN A 92 -18.81 0.61 26.79
C ASN A 92 -18.22 0.78 25.38
N LEU A 93 -16.95 1.17 25.25
CA LEU A 93 -16.28 1.31 23.96
C LEU A 93 -16.22 -0.04 23.23
N ILE A 94 -15.84 -1.11 23.91
CA ILE A 94 -15.82 -2.47 23.34
C ILE A 94 -17.21 -2.88 22.86
N LEU A 95 -18.25 -2.62 23.66
CA LEU A 95 -19.64 -2.91 23.27
C LEU A 95 -20.09 -2.07 22.05
N MET A 96 -19.70 -0.80 21.98
CA MET A 96 -20.01 0.07 20.84
C MET A 96 -19.32 -0.41 19.56
N LEU A 97 -18.03 -0.78 19.63
CA LEU A 97 -17.29 -1.37 18.50
C LEU A 97 -17.96 -2.65 18.02
N TYR A 98 -18.32 -3.56 18.93
CA TYR A 98 -19.02 -4.79 18.58
C TYR A 98 -20.40 -4.51 17.94
N SER A 99 -21.18 -3.59 18.52
CA SER A 99 -22.52 -3.24 18.01
C SER A 99 -22.51 -2.62 16.61
N LYS A 100 -21.38 -2.03 16.20
CA LYS A 100 -21.18 -1.37 14.90
C LYS A 100 -20.11 -2.04 14.05
N GLN A 101 -19.78 -3.30 14.34
CA GLN A 101 -18.75 -4.03 13.60
C GLN A 101 -19.05 -4.08 12.09
N TYR A 102 -20.32 -4.13 11.70
CA TYR A 102 -20.74 -4.11 10.29
C TYR A 102 -20.33 -2.84 9.51
N LEU A 103 -19.92 -1.77 10.20
CA LEU A 103 -19.38 -0.55 9.58
C LEU A 103 -17.85 -0.59 9.40
N LEU A 104 -17.17 -1.56 10.03
CA LEU A 104 -15.71 -1.62 10.14
C LEU A 104 -15.06 -2.60 9.13
N GLY A 105 -15.86 -3.20 8.24
CA GLY A 105 -15.39 -4.20 7.25
C GLY A 105 -15.78 -5.61 7.63
#